data_AF-A0A222AHR9-F1
#
_entry.id   AF-A0A222AHR9-F1
#
_cell.length_a   1.000
_cell.length_b   1.000
_cell.length_c   1.000
_cell.angle_alpha   90.00
_cell.angle_beta   90.00
_cell.angle_gamma   90.00
#
_symmetry.space_group_name_H-M   'P 1'
#
loop_
_entity.id
_entity.type
_entity.pdbx_description
1 polymer ?
#
loop_
_entity_poly.entity_id
_entity_poly.type
_entity_poly.pdbx_seq_one_letter_code
_entity_poly.pdbx_strand_id
1 'polypeptide(L)'
;MNDFLLISSLAELASETKKGFGFNPNFLEANVLNIAILLSGVIYLGRNFLTSALEVRQQKVAEAIQEAEERLVQANSRLLESEKQLTQAQAVIEEIKKEAEKTARTVKESILAQGKLDIERLTNNGKASIEKAELQIKKQIQQHITDLAIQKVTVQLKEYMTPNLQSKVIDSNISNLGGQL
;
A
#
# COMPACT_ATOMS: atom_id res chain seq x y z
N MET A 1 -61.97 -49.93 101.79
CA MET A 1 -61.39 -48.67 102.29
C MET A 1 -59.85 -48.75 102.22
N ASN A 2 -59.27 -49.17 101.09
CA ASN A 2 -57.81 -49.27 100.93
C ASN A 2 -57.28 -48.68 99.60
N ASP A 3 -58.14 -48.13 98.74
CA ASP A 3 -57.72 -47.52 97.46
C ASP A 3 -57.26 -46.05 97.58
N PHE A 4 -57.35 -45.46 98.78
CA PHE A 4 -56.95 -44.07 99.01
C PHE A 4 -55.45 -43.91 99.34
N LEU A 5 -54.76 -45.00 99.67
CA LEU A 5 -53.34 -44.96 100.10
C LEU A 5 -52.34 -45.22 98.98
N LEU A 6 -52.79 -45.55 97.76
CA LEU A 6 -51.90 -45.71 96.60
C LEU A 6 -51.68 -44.41 95.82
N ILE A 7 -52.60 -43.45 95.96
CA ILE A 7 -52.57 -42.19 95.19
C ILE A 7 -51.57 -41.18 95.77
N SER A 8 -51.26 -41.24 97.07
CA SER A 8 -50.25 -40.36 97.68
C SER A 8 -48.81 -40.74 97.33
N SER A 9 -48.54 -42.01 96.99
CA SER A 9 -47.19 -42.48 96.60
C SER A 9 -46.83 -42.19 95.14
N LEU A 10 -47.83 -41.90 94.29
CA LEU A 10 -47.65 -41.58 92.87
C LEU A 10 -47.48 -40.07 92.61
N ALA A 11 -47.81 -39.22 93.58
CA ALA A 11 -47.69 -37.76 93.47
C ALA A 11 -46.25 -37.25 93.66
N GLU A 12 -45.34 -38.06 94.22
CA GLU A 12 -43.94 -37.68 94.46
C GLU A 12 -43.00 -38.01 93.29
N LEU A 13 -43.56 -38.53 92.18
CA LEU A 13 -42.83 -38.81 90.93
C LEU A 13 -43.34 -37.97 89.74
N ALA A 14 -44.13 -36.93 90.01
CA ALA A 14 -44.66 -36.00 89.01
C ALA A 14 -44.30 -34.56 89.38
N SER A 15 -43.00 -34.28 89.47
CA SER A 15 -42.48 -32.92 89.39
C SER A 15 -41.43 -32.91 88.30
N GLU A 16 -41.89 -32.74 87.06
CA GLU A 16 -41.08 -32.19 85.98
C GLU A 16 -40.44 -30.91 86.50
N THR A 17 -39.20 -31.03 86.96
CA THR A 17 -38.35 -29.87 87.13
C THR A 17 -38.01 -29.44 85.73
N LYS A 18 -38.72 -28.40 85.27
CA LYS A 18 -38.29 -27.50 84.20
C LYS A 18 -36.77 -27.54 84.13
N LYS A 19 -36.21 -27.80 82.93
CA LYS A 19 -34.85 -27.35 82.59
C LYS A 19 -34.85 -25.83 82.73
N GLY A 20 -34.72 -25.38 83.97
CA GLY A 20 -34.44 -24.01 84.33
C GLY A 20 -33.10 -23.73 83.67
N PHE A 21 -33.09 -22.76 82.77
CA PHE A 21 -31.87 -22.10 82.35
C PHE A 21 -31.29 -21.42 83.59
N GLY A 22 -30.57 -22.19 84.40
CA GLY A 22 -29.79 -21.69 85.51
C GLY A 22 -28.56 -21.03 84.92
N PHE A 23 -28.50 -19.70 84.98
CA PHE A 23 -27.25 -18.98 84.80
C PHE A 23 -26.31 -19.44 85.91
N ASN A 24 -25.37 -20.31 85.55
CA ASN A 24 -24.33 -20.77 86.44
C ASN A 24 -23.20 -19.73 86.35
N PRO A 25 -23.00 -18.85 87.35
CA PRO A 25 -21.97 -17.81 87.28
C PRO A 25 -20.54 -18.39 87.16
N ASN A 26 -20.36 -19.69 87.47
CA ASN A 26 -19.14 -20.44 87.19
C ASN A 26 -18.81 -20.59 85.69
N PHE A 27 -19.78 -20.44 84.79
CA PHE A 27 -19.53 -20.36 83.34
C PHE A 27 -18.90 -19.01 82.97
N LEU A 28 -19.25 -17.94 83.68
CA LEU A 28 -18.88 -16.57 83.33
C LEU A 28 -17.48 -16.16 83.83
N GLU A 29 -16.93 -16.84 84.83
CA GLU A 29 -15.66 -16.41 85.43
C GLU A 29 -14.45 -17.22 84.92
N ALA A 30 -14.48 -18.55 85.02
CA ALA A 30 -13.35 -19.40 84.60
C ALA A 30 -13.34 -19.72 83.09
N ASN A 31 -14.51 -20.02 82.49
CA ASN A 31 -14.57 -20.39 81.07
C ASN A 31 -14.47 -19.17 80.14
N VAL A 32 -15.07 -18.03 80.52
CA VAL A 32 -14.93 -16.79 79.76
C VAL A 32 -13.49 -16.29 79.78
N LEU A 33 -12.79 -16.38 80.91
CA LEU A 33 -11.37 -16.01 80.97
C LEU A 33 -10.50 -16.89 80.05
N ASN A 34 -10.75 -18.20 80.02
CA ASN A 34 -10.04 -19.12 79.12
C ASN A 34 -10.35 -18.83 77.63
N ILE A 35 -11.62 -18.62 77.29
CA ILE A 35 -12.03 -18.24 75.92
C ILE A 35 -11.45 -16.89 75.53
N ALA A 36 -11.41 -15.91 76.45
CA ALA A 36 -10.84 -14.59 76.19
C ALA A 36 -9.33 -14.68 75.90
N ILE A 37 -8.57 -15.45 76.68
CA ILE A 37 -7.14 -15.68 76.44
C ILE A 37 -6.91 -16.39 75.09
N LEU A 38 -7.70 -17.42 74.78
CA LEU A 38 -7.64 -18.11 73.48
C LEU A 38 -7.98 -17.17 72.31
N LEU A 39 -9.05 -16.37 72.44
CA LEU A 39 -9.44 -15.38 71.43
C LEU A 39 -8.36 -14.32 71.24
N SER A 40 -7.78 -13.79 72.32
CA SER A 40 -6.69 -12.82 72.23
C SER A 40 -5.48 -13.40 71.52
N GLY A 41 -5.12 -14.67 71.78
CA GLY A 41 -4.05 -15.37 71.07
C GLY A 41 -4.34 -15.54 69.57
N VAL A 42 -5.56 -15.99 69.23
CA VAL A 42 -5.99 -16.16 67.82
C VAL A 42 -6.05 -14.83 67.09
N ILE A 43 -6.56 -13.78 67.70
CA ILE A 43 -6.62 -12.45 67.10
C ILE A 43 -5.21 -11.88 66.92
N TYR A 44 -4.31 -12.05 67.90
CA TYR A 44 -2.94 -11.56 67.79
C TYR A 44 -2.17 -12.23 66.66
N LEU A 45 -2.27 -13.56 66.54
CA LEU A 45 -1.59 -14.33 65.49
C LEU A 45 -2.27 -14.18 64.11
N GLY A 46 -3.60 -14.21 64.08
CA GLY A 46 -4.38 -14.14 62.85
C GLY A 46 -4.41 -12.75 62.21
N ARG A 47 -4.37 -11.68 63.01
CA ARG A 47 -4.36 -10.30 62.51
C ARG A 47 -3.18 -10.05 61.58
N ASN A 48 -1.96 -10.45 61.95
CA ASN A 48 -0.79 -10.20 61.12
C ASN A 48 -0.88 -10.90 59.75
N PHE A 49 -1.36 -12.15 59.71
CA PHE A 49 -1.53 -12.89 58.46
C PHE A 49 -2.63 -12.28 57.57
N LEU A 50 -3.79 -11.96 58.15
CA LEU A 50 -4.90 -11.38 57.41
C LEU A 50 -4.59 -9.97 56.90
N THR A 51 -3.98 -9.13 57.73
CA THR A 51 -3.58 -7.77 57.36
C THR A 51 -2.55 -7.81 56.23
N SER A 52 -1.52 -8.65 56.32
CA SER A 52 -0.52 -8.78 55.24
C SER A 52 -1.13 -9.29 53.93
N ALA A 53 -2.03 -10.26 53.98
CA ALA A 53 -2.70 -10.77 52.78
C ALA A 53 -3.62 -9.71 52.11
N LEU A 54 -4.30 -8.89 52.93
CA LEU A 54 -5.13 -7.77 52.46
C LEU A 54 -4.29 -6.64 51.87
N GLU A 55 -3.17 -6.26 52.51
CA GLU A 55 -2.24 -5.24 52.00
C GLU A 55 -1.63 -5.67 50.65
N VAL A 56 -1.19 -6.92 50.52
CA VAL A 56 -0.68 -7.45 49.25
C VAL A 56 -1.75 -7.44 48.16
N ARG A 57 -3.00 -7.80 48.50
CA ARG A 57 -4.14 -7.71 47.56
C ARG A 57 -4.41 -6.27 47.14
N GLN A 58 -4.44 -5.34 48.10
CA GLN A 58 -4.67 -3.92 47.85
C GLN A 58 -3.58 -3.35 46.93
N GLN A 59 -2.32 -3.65 47.21
CA GLN A 59 -1.19 -3.22 46.40
C GLN A 59 -1.29 -3.76 44.97
N LYS A 60 -1.56 -5.07 44.79
CA LYS A 60 -1.74 -5.66 43.45
C LYS A 60 -2.88 -5.02 42.66
N VAL A 61 -3.98 -4.69 43.32
CA VAL A 61 -5.11 -4.02 42.66
C VAL A 61 -4.75 -2.59 42.28
N ALA A 62 -4.07 -1.86 43.16
CA ALA A 62 -3.61 -0.51 42.87
C ALA A 62 -2.60 -0.49 41.70
N GLU A 63 -1.64 -1.42 41.69
CA GLU A 63 -0.67 -1.60 40.60
C GLU A 63 -1.38 -1.96 39.28
N ALA A 64 -2.36 -2.87 39.30
CA ALA A 64 -3.11 -3.25 38.11
C ALA A 64 -3.95 -2.09 37.54
N ILE A 65 -4.52 -1.25 38.41
CA ILE A 65 -5.26 -0.04 37.99
C ILE A 65 -4.29 0.97 37.38
N GLN A 66 -3.17 1.24 38.03
CA GLN A 66 -2.16 2.17 37.54
C GLN A 66 -1.59 1.70 36.18
N GLU A 67 -1.31 0.42 36.03
CA GLU A 67 -0.85 -0.16 34.76
C GLU A 67 -1.93 -0.02 33.67
N ALA A 68 -3.20 -0.25 34.00
CA ALA A 68 -4.31 -0.09 33.05
C ALA A 68 -4.47 1.38 32.61
N GLU A 69 -4.34 2.33 33.54
CA GLU A 69 -4.37 3.77 33.24
C GLU A 69 -3.20 4.17 32.33
N GLU A 70 -1.98 3.70 32.64
CA GLU A 70 -0.81 3.99 31.83
C GLU A 70 -0.95 3.42 30.41
N ARG A 71 -1.41 2.17 30.30
CA ARG A 71 -1.67 1.53 28.99
C ARG A 71 -2.75 2.28 28.20
N LEU A 72 -3.79 2.79 28.87
CA LEU A 72 -4.83 3.60 28.24
C LEU A 72 -4.25 4.90 27.69
N VAL A 73 -3.45 5.62 28.48
CA VAL A 73 -2.80 6.87 28.06
C VAL A 73 -1.87 6.62 26.87
N GLN A 74 -1.05 5.57 26.93
CA GLN A 74 -0.15 5.20 25.83
C GLN A 74 -0.94 4.84 24.56
N ALA A 75 -2.03 4.07 24.67
CA ALA A 75 -2.88 3.70 23.55
C ALA A 75 -3.52 4.93 22.90
N ASN A 76 -4.06 5.86 23.70
CA ASN A 76 -4.64 7.11 23.21
C ASN A 76 -3.60 8.01 22.53
N SER A 77 -2.40 8.12 23.10
CA SER A 77 -1.31 8.89 22.47
C SER A 77 -0.92 8.31 21.11
N ARG A 78 -0.80 6.97 21.01
CA ARG A 78 -0.48 6.29 19.74
C ARG A 78 -1.61 6.43 18.73
N LEU A 79 -2.87 6.40 19.17
CA LEU A 79 -4.02 6.64 18.31
C LEU A 79 -3.98 8.04 17.71
N LEU A 80 -3.79 9.07 18.55
CA LEU A 80 -3.75 10.47 18.11
C LEU A 80 -2.58 10.71 17.15
N GLU A 81 -1.42 10.11 17.40
CA GLU A 81 -0.29 10.17 16.48
C GLU A 81 -0.61 9.50 15.14
N SER A 82 -1.24 8.32 15.16
CA SER A 82 -1.65 7.60 13.95
C SER A 82 -2.70 8.36 13.14
N GLU A 83 -3.67 9.00 13.79
CA GLU A 83 -4.67 9.85 13.13
C GLU A 83 -4.04 11.08 12.47
N LYS A 84 -3.06 11.70 13.14
CA LYS A 84 -2.28 12.79 12.56
C LYS A 84 -1.48 12.33 11.34
N GLN A 85 -0.79 11.19 11.44
CA GLN A 85 -0.05 10.61 10.33
C GLN A 85 -0.98 10.25 9.16
N LEU A 86 -2.16 9.71 9.44
CA LEU A 86 -3.17 9.41 8.42
C LEU A 86 -3.62 10.67 7.68
N THR A 87 -3.88 11.75 8.41
CA THR A 87 -4.33 13.03 7.84
C THR A 87 -3.23 13.64 6.97
N GLN A 88 -1.97 13.59 7.42
CA GLN A 88 -0.81 14.02 6.65
C GLN A 88 -0.63 13.17 5.38
N ALA A 89 -0.75 11.85 5.48
CA ALA A 89 -0.66 10.95 4.34
C ALA A 89 -1.77 11.23 3.31
N GLN A 90 -3.00 11.50 3.75
CA GLN A 90 -4.10 11.88 2.86
C GLN A 90 -3.82 13.19 2.11
N ALA A 91 -3.27 14.20 2.80
CA ALA A 91 -2.89 15.45 2.14
C ALA A 91 -1.80 15.24 1.08
N VAL A 92 -0.78 14.43 1.39
CA VAL A 92 0.28 14.09 0.43
C VAL A 92 -0.27 13.30 -0.75
N ILE A 93 -1.22 12.38 -0.54
CA ILE A 93 -1.87 11.63 -1.62
C ILE A 93 -2.60 12.58 -2.57
N GLU A 94 -3.34 13.57 -2.05
CA GLU A 94 -4.04 14.55 -2.88
C GLU A 94 -3.07 15.45 -3.66
N GLU A 95 -1.94 15.83 -3.05
CA GLU A 95 -0.88 16.56 -3.74
C GLU A 95 -0.26 15.73 -4.88
N ILE A 96 0.05 14.46 -4.61
CA ILE A 96 0.58 13.53 -5.62
C ILE A 96 -0.41 13.38 -6.78
N LYS A 97 -1.70 13.20 -6.50
CA LYS A 97 -2.73 13.09 -7.56
C LYS A 97 -2.77 14.34 -8.42
N LYS A 98 -2.77 15.52 -7.79
CA LYS A 98 -2.79 16.81 -8.49
C LYS A 98 -1.56 16.99 -9.37
N GLU A 99 -0.37 16.69 -8.86
CA GLU A 99 0.87 16.82 -9.63
C GLU A 99 0.96 15.77 -10.75
N ALA A 100 0.46 14.55 -10.51
CA ALA A 100 0.36 13.52 -11.53
C ALA A 100 -0.57 13.94 -12.68
N GLU A 101 -1.74 14.51 -12.37
CA GLU A 101 -2.66 15.03 -13.40
C GLU A 101 -2.03 16.16 -14.21
N LYS A 102 -1.35 17.09 -13.54
CA LYS A 102 -0.65 18.20 -14.19
C LYS A 102 0.46 17.68 -15.10
N THR A 103 1.29 16.77 -14.60
CA THR A 103 2.37 16.15 -15.36
C THR A 103 1.82 15.40 -16.57
N ALA A 104 0.75 14.62 -16.39
CA ALA A 104 0.10 13.90 -17.49
C ALA A 104 -0.41 14.85 -18.59
N ARG A 105 -1.01 16.00 -18.22
CA ARG A 105 -1.43 17.03 -19.18
C ARG A 105 -0.23 17.63 -19.92
N THR A 106 0.81 18.04 -19.20
CA THR A 106 2.02 18.62 -19.81
C THR A 106 2.72 17.63 -20.75
N VAL A 107 2.86 16.36 -20.34
CA VAL A 107 3.46 15.31 -21.17
C VAL A 107 2.61 15.06 -22.42
N LYS A 108 1.28 14.99 -22.28
CA LYS A 108 0.38 14.85 -23.43
C LYS A 108 0.53 16.00 -24.41
N GLU A 109 0.55 17.23 -23.94
CA GLU A 109 0.72 18.42 -24.78
C GLU A 109 2.08 18.42 -25.49
N SER A 110 3.15 18.07 -24.77
CA SER A 110 4.50 17.96 -25.32
C SER A 110 4.58 16.89 -26.42
N ILE A 111 4.01 15.70 -26.20
CA ILE A 111 3.96 14.62 -27.19
C ILE A 111 3.16 15.05 -28.42
N LEU A 112 2.03 15.72 -28.24
CA LEU A 112 1.24 16.23 -29.37
C LEU A 112 1.97 17.31 -30.17
N ALA A 113 2.65 18.23 -29.49
CA ALA A 113 3.45 19.26 -30.14
C ALA A 113 4.63 18.65 -30.92
N GLN A 114 5.36 17.73 -30.29
CA GLN A 114 6.48 17.04 -30.91
C GLN A 114 6.00 16.18 -32.10
N GLY A 115 4.91 15.44 -31.93
CA GLY A 115 4.31 14.63 -33.00
C GLY A 115 3.91 15.46 -34.22
N LYS A 116 3.37 16.68 -34.02
CA LYS A 116 3.09 17.60 -35.13
C LYS A 116 4.36 18.02 -35.88
N LEU A 117 5.41 18.40 -35.15
CA LEU A 117 6.70 18.77 -35.75
C LEU A 117 7.31 17.59 -36.52
N ASP A 118 7.20 16.38 -35.99
CA ASP A 118 7.75 15.19 -36.63
C ASP A 118 6.97 14.81 -37.89
N ILE A 119 5.64 14.95 -37.89
CA ILE A 119 4.81 14.79 -39.09
C ILE A 119 5.20 15.82 -40.16
N GLU A 120 5.40 17.08 -39.78
CA GLU A 120 5.81 18.13 -40.71
C GLU A 120 7.18 17.85 -41.32
N ARG A 121 8.17 17.49 -40.48
CA ARG A 121 9.50 17.06 -40.95
C ARG A 121 9.43 15.85 -41.87
N LEU A 122 8.66 14.83 -41.50
CA LEU A 122 8.48 13.62 -42.30
C LEU A 122 7.87 13.95 -43.66
N THR A 123 6.86 14.82 -43.68
CA THR A 123 6.19 15.26 -44.91
C THR A 123 7.14 16.04 -45.82
N ASN A 124 7.91 16.97 -45.26
CA ASN A 124 8.87 17.77 -46.02
C ASN A 124 10.00 16.91 -46.57
N ASN A 125 10.55 16.00 -45.76
CA ASN A 125 11.57 15.05 -46.20
C ASN A 125 11.03 14.08 -47.26
N GLY A 126 9.78 13.63 -47.11
CA GLY A 126 9.10 12.79 -48.10
C GLY A 126 8.95 13.50 -49.44
N LYS A 127 8.46 14.74 -49.44
CA LYS A 127 8.35 15.58 -50.65
C LYS A 127 9.70 15.77 -51.33
N ALA A 128 10.74 16.15 -50.59
CA ALA A 128 12.08 16.33 -51.12
C ALA A 128 12.66 15.02 -51.69
N SER A 129 12.37 13.88 -51.06
CA SER A 129 12.81 12.57 -51.54
C SER A 129 12.10 12.18 -52.84
N ILE A 130 10.80 12.44 -52.94
CA ILE A 130 10.01 12.22 -54.16
C ILE A 130 10.53 13.09 -55.30
N GLU A 131 10.72 14.39 -55.08
CA GLU A 131 11.24 15.31 -56.09
C GLU A 131 12.63 14.87 -56.59
N LYS A 132 13.51 14.45 -55.67
CA LYS A 132 14.82 13.91 -56.04
C LYS A 132 14.68 12.63 -56.89
N ALA A 133 13.79 11.73 -56.53
CA ALA A 133 13.54 10.50 -57.28
C ALA A 133 12.96 10.81 -58.67
N GLU A 134 12.04 11.76 -58.79
CA GLU A 134 11.48 12.20 -60.07
C GLU A 134 12.56 12.76 -60.99
N LEU A 135 13.45 13.62 -60.48
CA LEU A 135 14.58 14.15 -61.25
C LEU A 135 15.53 13.05 -61.72
N GLN A 136 15.81 12.07 -60.86
CA GLN A 136 16.64 10.91 -61.21
C GLN A 136 15.99 10.05 -62.30
N ILE A 137 14.71 9.74 -62.16
CA ILE A 137 13.94 8.96 -63.14
C ILE A 137 13.88 9.70 -64.48
N LYS A 138 13.59 11.01 -64.46
CA LYS A 138 13.56 11.83 -65.68
C LYS A 138 14.89 11.80 -66.41
N LYS A 139 16.01 11.92 -65.69
CA LYS A 139 17.35 11.81 -66.26
C LYS A 139 17.61 10.42 -66.86
N GLN A 140 17.23 9.35 -66.17
CA GLN A 140 17.36 7.98 -66.68
C GLN A 140 16.55 7.76 -67.96
N ILE A 141 15.29 8.25 -68.00
CA ILE A 141 14.44 8.17 -69.19
C ILE A 141 15.07 8.93 -70.35
N GLN A 142 15.56 10.16 -70.11
CA GLN A 142 16.23 10.95 -71.15
C GLN A 142 17.43 10.22 -71.74
N GLN A 143 18.30 9.67 -70.88
CA GLN A 143 19.46 8.87 -71.32
C GLN A 143 19.03 7.66 -72.15
N HIS A 144 18.04 6.90 -71.67
CA HIS A 144 17.54 5.74 -72.39
C HIS A 144 16.94 6.07 -73.76
N ILE A 145 16.20 7.18 -73.87
CA ILE A 145 15.66 7.67 -75.14
C ILE A 145 16.80 8.08 -76.07
N THR A 146 17.82 8.79 -75.55
CA THR A 146 19.00 9.19 -76.34
C THR A 146 19.73 7.97 -76.87
N ASP A 147 19.95 6.94 -76.05
CA ASP A 147 20.61 5.70 -76.45
C ASP A 147 19.82 4.97 -77.55
N LEU A 148 18.50 4.84 -77.39
CA LEU A 148 17.62 4.25 -78.41
C LEU A 148 17.61 5.05 -79.72
N ALA A 149 17.62 6.39 -79.63
CA ALA A 149 17.67 7.26 -80.80
C ALA A 149 19.00 7.11 -81.56
N ILE A 150 20.13 7.13 -80.84
CA ILE A 150 21.46 6.90 -81.43
C ILE A 150 21.52 5.51 -82.07
N GLN A 151 21.01 4.48 -81.41
CA GLN A 151 20.97 3.13 -81.95
C GLN A 151 20.16 3.08 -83.26
N LYS A 152 18.96 3.67 -83.28
CA LYS A 152 18.09 3.69 -84.46
C LYS A 152 18.72 4.47 -85.62
N VAL A 153 19.28 5.66 -85.34
CA VAL A 153 20.00 6.45 -86.34
C VAL A 153 21.22 5.70 -86.86
N THR A 154 21.94 4.97 -86.01
CA THR A 154 23.10 4.17 -86.43
C THR A 154 22.69 3.04 -87.38
N VAL A 155 21.56 2.35 -87.13
CA VAL A 155 21.03 1.32 -88.05
C VAL A 155 20.61 1.96 -89.38
N GLN A 156 19.82 3.02 -89.35
CA GLN A 156 19.39 3.72 -90.56
C GLN A 156 20.57 4.27 -91.36
N LEU A 157 21.55 4.87 -90.69
CA LEU A 157 22.75 5.40 -91.33
C LEU A 157 23.53 4.31 -92.04
N LYS A 158 23.65 3.10 -91.45
CA LYS A 158 24.27 1.95 -92.13
C LYS A 158 23.52 1.51 -93.39
N GLU A 159 22.19 1.57 -93.40
CA GLU A 159 21.35 1.24 -94.56
C GLU A 159 21.46 2.30 -95.68
N TYR A 160 21.57 3.58 -95.33
CA TYR A 160 21.71 4.68 -96.30
C TYR A 160 23.16 5.01 -96.68
N MET A 161 24.16 4.36 -96.07
CA MET A 161 25.58 4.58 -96.35
C MET A 161 25.95 3.96 -97.70
N THR A 162 25.96 4.78 -98.76
CA THR A 162 26.46 4.40 -100.08
C THR A 162 27.91 4.85 -100.26
N PRO A 163 28.71 4.19 -101.13
CA PRO A 163 30.12 4.54 -101.34
C PRO A 163 30.34 6.02 -101.70
N ASN A 164 29.43 6.62 -102.48
CA ASN A 164 29.47 8.04 -102.83
C ASN A 164 29.23 8.97 -101.63
N LEU A 165 28.27 8.63 -100.76
CA LEU A 165 28.02 9.41 -99.55
C LEU A 165 29.20 9.31 -98.58
N GLN A 166 29.80 8.12 -98.48
CA GLN A 166 30.97 7.87 -97.63
C GLN A 166 32.20 8.68 -98.09
N SER A 167 32.53 8.66 -99.38
CA SER A 167 33.61 9.50 -99.92
C SER A 167 33.35 10.99 -99.68
N LYS A 168 32.12 11.47 -99.90
CA LYS A 168 31.77 12.88 -99.67
C LYS A 168 31.90 13.29 -98.20
N VAL A 169 31.54 12.40 -97.26
CA VAL A 169 31.74 12.63 -95.82
C VAL A 169 33.23 12.63 -95.47
N ILE A 170 34.03 11.74 -96.06
CA ILE A 170 35.49 11.71 -95.87
C ILE A 170 36.12 13.01 -96.39
N ASP A 171 35.79 13.43 -97.61
CA ASP A 171 36.32 14.67 -98.21
C ASP A 171 35.94 15.91 -97.40
N SER A 172 34.70 15.96 -96.88
CA SER A 172 34.26 17.04 -95.99
C SER A 172 34.99 17.04 -94.64
N ASN A 173 35.26 15.87 -94.06
CA ASN A 173 36.05 15.78 -92.82
C ASN A 173 37.52 16.16 -93.06
N ILE A 174 38.12 15.74 -94.17
CA ILE A 174 39.47 16.15 -94.57
C ILE A 174 39.53 17.66 -94.78
N SER A 175 38.53 18.26 -95.43
CA SER A 175 38.43 19.72 -95.59
C SER A 175 38.31 20.45 -94.25
N ASN A 176 37.53 19.93 -93.30
CA ASN A 176 37.38 20.53 -91.98
C ASN A 176 38.66 20.40 -91.13
N LEU A 177 39.45 19.33 -91.33
CA LEU A 177 40.75 19.16 -90.68
C LEU A 177 41.87 19.99 -91.35
N GLY A 178 41.79 20.20 -92.67
CA GLY A 178 42.72 21.04 -93.42
C GLY A 178 42.45 22.55 -93.32
N GLY A 179 41.28 22.96 -92.83
CA GLY A 179 40.87 24.36 -92.64
C GLY A 179 41.11 24.93 -91.24
N GLN A 180 41.76 24.20 -90.34
CA GLN A 180 42.16 24.65 -88.99
C GLN A 180 43.68 24.90 -88.87
N LEU A 181 44.31 25.44 -89.92
CA LEU A 181 45.63 26.09 -89.84
C LEU A 181 45.47 27.61 -89.91
#